data_AF-A0AAU9V6S8-F1
#
_entry.id   AF-A0AAU9V6S8-F1
#
_cell.length_a   1.000
_cell.length_b   1.000
_cell.length_c   1.000
_cell.angle_alpha   90.00
_cell.angle_beta   90.00
_cell.angle_gamma   90.00
#
_symmetry.space_group_name_H-M   'P 1'
#
loop_
_entity.id
_entity.type
_entity.pdbx_description
1 polymer ?
#
loop_
_entity_poly.entity_id
_entity_poly.type
_entity_poly.pdbx_seq_one_letter_code
_entity_poly.pdbx_strand_id
1 'polypeptide(L)'
;MKHYCTNYLAQPEMKNGKPTDPAYDIDVANYVRTMISFGIISLFVMTMGCGFSMYTFRNPRYMFKRLAAGIHFISTACTLVVVQVMMSSVDHMKKNMKFVYPDRAYHYFHISYFLAWFVVLVNFFAAASFLWYSRKRKGDKAATDELAMADEPTIIGR
;
A
#
# COMPACT_ATOMS: atom_id res chain seq x y z
N MET A 1 -3.74 -15.42 -32.86
CA MET A 1 -3.32 -14.06 -32.44
C MET A 1 -2.08 -14.19 -31.59
N LYS A 2 -0.97 -13.54 -31.95
CA LYS A 2 0.17 -13.38 -31.02
C LYS A 2 -0.21 -12.28 -30.03
N HIS A 3 -0.23 -12.59 -28.74
CA HIS A 3 -0.36 -11.58 -27.69
C HIS A 3 0.99 -10.86 -27.57
N TYR A 4 1.10 -9.68 -28.17
CA TYR A 4 2.26 -8.82 -27.97
C TYR A 4 2.09 -8.10 -26.63
N CYS A 5 2.86 -8.50 -25.63
CA CYS A 5 2.90 -7.83 -24.34
C CYS A 5 3.99 -6.75 -24.37
N THR A 6 3.61 -5.49 -24.20
CA THR A 6 4.58 -4.38 -24.08
C THR A 6 5.14 -4.35 -22.65
N ASN A 7 6.47 -4.42 -22.53
CA ASN A 7 7.15 -4.36 -21.24
C ASN A 7 7.60 -2.91 -20.94
N TYR A 8 6.85 -2.21 -20.08
CA TYR A 8 7.15 -0.83 -19.67
C TYR A 8 8.34 -0.70 -18.69
N LEU A 9 8.95 -1.81 -18.26
CA LEU A 9 10.15 -1.81 -17.40
C LEU A 9 11.45 -1.91 -18.20
N ALA A 10 11.40 -2.50 -19.39
CA ALA A 10 12.54 -2.56 -20.29
C ALA A 10 12.83 -1.16 -20.87
N GLN A 11 14.10 -0.87 -21.11
CA GLN A 11 14.48 0.34 -21.83
C GLN A 11 14.02 0.21 -23.29
N PRO A 12 13.21 1.15 -23.81
CA PRO A 12 12.70 1.04 -25.18
C PRO A 12 13.84 1.26 -26.17
N GLU A 13 13.76 0.59 -27.32
CA GLU A 13 14.59 0.96 -28.45
C GLU A 13 14.14 2.32 -28.97
N MET A 14 15.06 3.28 -29.01
CA MET A 14 14.80 4.65 -29.44
C MET A 14 15.25 4.83 -30.88
N LYS A 15 14.34 5.27 -31.76
CA LYS A 15 14.66 5.67 -33.13
C LYS A 15 14.25 7.12 -33.34
N ASN A 16 15.21 7.98 -33.68
CA ASN A 16 15.00 9.43 -33.84
C ASN A 16 14.34 10.10 -32.61
N GLY A 17 14.72 9.69 -31.40
CA GLY A 17 14.21 10.27 -30.15
C GLY A 17 12.79 9.83 -29.77
N LYS A 18 12.18 8.90 -30.50
CA LYS A 18 10.88 8.31 -30.16
C LYS A 18 11.01 6.79 -29.94
N PRO A 19 10.18 6.19 -29.08
CA PRO A 19 10.11 4.74 -28.96
C PRO A 19 9.75 4.12 -30.31
N THR A 20 10.42 3.03 -30.68
CA THR A 20 10.13 2.30 -31.93
C THR A 20 8.74 1.65 -31.90
N ASP A 21 8.24 1.28 -30.71
CA ASP A 21 6.89 0.74 -30.53
C ASP A 21 5.88 1.90 -30.35
N PRO A 22 4.91 2.08 -31.27
CA PRO A 22 3.89 3.12 -31.16
C PRO A 22 2.94 2.94 -29.96
N ALA A 23 2.93 1.76 -29.31
CA ALA A 23 2.21 1.52 -28.06
C ALA A 23 3.00 1.85 -26.79
N TYR A 24 4.30 2.18 -26.92
CA TYR A 24 5.17 2.50 -25.80
C TYR A 24 5.19 4.00 -25.54
N ASP A 25 4.88 4.39 -24.30
CA ASP A 25 4.91 5.77 -23.83
C ASP A 25 5.78 5.87 -22.57
N ILE A 26 6.64 6.89 -22.55
CA ILE A 26 7.63 7.12 -21.48
C ILE A 26 6.94 7.55 -20.18
N ASP A 27 5.87 8.33 -20.25
CA ASP A 27 5.13 8.79 -19.07
C ASP A 27 4.40 7.63 -18.41
N VAL A 28 3.85 6.70 -19.21
CA VAL A 28 3.25 5.47 -18.69
C VAL A 28 4.29 4.54 -18.09
N ALA A 29 5.49 4.45 -18.68
CA ALA A 29 6.60 3.73 -18.05
C ALA A 29 6.97 4.34 -16.68
N ASN A 30 6.96 5.66 -16.54
CA ASN A 30 7.20 6.34 -15.26
C ASN A 30 6.11 6.04 -14.23
N TYR A 31 4.83 6.09 -14.62
CA TYR A 31 3.73 5.68 -13.73
C TYR A 31 3.88 4.22 -13.26
N VAL A 32 4.23 3.30 -14.16
CA VAL A 32 4.45 1.88 -13.83
C VAL A 32 5.60 1.71 -12.83
N ARG A 33 6.71 2.42 -13.03
CA ARG A 33 7.84 2.41 -12.08
C ARG A 33 7.41 2.89 -10.70
N THR A 34 6.68 4.00 -10.62
CA THR A 34 6.15 4.51 -9.34
C THR A 34 5.20 3.50 -8.68
N MET A 35 4.27 2.89 -9.43
CA MET A 35 3.36 1.86 -8.91
C MET A 35 4.11 0.68 -8.30
N ILE A 36 5.15 0.18 -8.98
CA ILE A 36 5.94 -0.95 -8.51
C ILE A 36 6.76 -0.56 -7.27
N SER A 37 7.40 0.62 -7.26
CA SER A 37 8.16 1.10 -6.11
C SER A 37 7.29 1.18 -4.85
N PHE A 38 6.13 1.85 -4.91
CA PHE A 38 5.20 1.91 -3.78
C PHE A 38 4.60 0.53 -3.46
N GLY A 39 4.32 -0.31 -4.46
CA GLY A 39 3.85 -1.68 -4.25
C GLY A 39 4.82 -2.53 -3.44
N ILE A 40 6.12 -2.50 -3.77
CA ILE A 40 7.17 -3.22 -3.05
C ILE A 40 7.32 -2.68 -1.62
N ILE A 41 7.35 -1.36 -1.45
CA ILE A 41 7.42 -0.74 -0.11
C ILE A 41 6.22 -1.15 0.74
N SER A 42 5.01 -1.11 0.17
CA SER A 42 3.79 -1.53 0.88
C SER A 42 3.87 -2.99 1.33
N LEU A 43 4.42 -3.88 0.50
CA LEU A 43 4.59 -5.30 0.84
C LEU A 43 5.47 -5.49 2.09
N PHE A 44 6.63 -4.82 2.14
CA PHE A 44 7.52 -4.89 3.29
C PHE A 44 6.88 -4.32 4.54
N VAL A 45 6.28 -3.13 4.44
CA VAL A 45 5.60 -2.46 5.56
C VAL A 45 4.44 -3.31 6.08
N MET A 46 3.64 -3.91 5.20
CA MET A 46 2.53 -4.79 5.57
C MET A 46 3.02 -6.05 6.29
N THR A 47 4.10 -6.66 5.81
CA THR A 47 4.71 -7.83 6.45
C THR A 47 5.21 -7.49 7.86
N MET A 48 5.86 -6.33 8.03
CA MET A 48 6.25 -5.81 9.34
C MET A 48 5.04 -5.57 10.23
N GLY A 49 3.95 -5.00 9.69
CA GLY A 49 2.69 -4.76 10.39
C GLY A 49 2.09 -6.05 10.96
N CYS A 50 2.05 -7.12 10.16
CA CYS A 50 1.64 -8.44 10.62
C CYS A 50 2.53 -8.96 11.76
N GLY A 51 3.85 -8.76 11.66
CA GLY A 51 4.80 -9.11 12.73
C GLY A 51 4.51 -8.40 14.05
N PHE A 52 4.34 -7.07 14.01
CA PHE A 52 4.03 -6.27 15.20
C PHE A 52 2.64 -6.56 15.78
N SER A 53 1.67 -6.86 14.93
CA SER A 53 0.32 -7.29 15.34
C SER A 53 0.36 -8.63 16.07
N MET A 54 1.07 -9.63 15.55
CA MET A 54 1.27 -10.91 16.24
C MET A 54 2.06 -10.75 17.54
N TYR A 55 3.06 -9.88 17.55
CA TYR A 55 3.85 -9.60 18.74
C TYR A 55 3.02 -8.94 19.85
N THR A 56 2.11 -8.05 19.49
CA THR A 56 1.18 -7.38 20.41
C THR A 56 0.30 -8.36 21.19
N PHE A 57 -0.08 -9.49 20.59
CA PHE A 57 -0.85 -10.53 21.29
C PHE A 57 -0.01 -11.32 22.30
N ARG A 58 1.31 -11.41 22.10
CA ARG A 58 2.23 -12.06 23.05
C ARG A 58 2.69 -11.13 24.17
N ASN A 59 2.89 -9.85 23.88
CA ASN A 59 3.31 -8.82 24.83
C ASN A 59 2.37 -7.61 24.76
N PRO A 60 1.29 -7.58 25.55
CA PRO A 60 0.18 -6.63 25.39
C PRO A 60 0.47 -5.20 25.88
N ARG A 61 1.72 -4.75 25.81
CA ARG A 61 2.13 -3.38 26.17
C ARG A 61 1.47 -2.36 25.23
N TYR A 62 0.98 -1.25 25.77
CA TYR A 62 0.20 -0.27 24.99
C TYR A 62 1.00 0.34 23.82
N MET A 63 2.32 0.50 23.98
CA MET A 63 3.20 1.08 22.95
C MET A 63 3.21 0.27 21.65
N PHE A 64 3.21 -1.07 21.74
CA PHE A 64 3.24 -1.93 20.55
C PHE A 64 1.93 -1.87 19.76
N LYS A 65 0.79 -1.72 20.45
CA LYS A 65 -0.51 -1.50 19.80
C LYS A 65 -0.50 -0.24 18.92
N ARG A 66 0.10 0.85 19.40
CA ARG A 66 0.21 2.11 18.63
C ARG A 66 1.14 1.97 17.44
N LEU A 67 2.26 1.27 17.63
CA LEU A 67 3.22 1.01 16.55
C LEU A 67 2.59 0.15 15.44
N ALA A 68 1.90 -0.94 15.81
CA ALA A 68 1.19 -1.80 14.86
C ALA A 68 0.12 -1.01 14.09
N ALA A 69 -0.64 -0.16 14.79
CA ALA A 69 -1.64 0.70 14.15
C ALA A 69 -1.01 1.67 13.13
N GLY A 70 0.11 2.29 13.48
CA GLY A 70 0.85 3.18 12.59
C GLY A 70 1.36 2.47 11.34
N ILE A 71 1.89 1.26 11.48
CA ILE A 71 2.43 0.48 10.35
C ILE A 71 1.31 0.02 9.40
N HIS A 72 0.18 -0.44 9.93
CA HIS A 72 -1.00 -0.73 9.10
C HIS A 72 -1.56 0.52 8.41
N PHE A 73 -1.52 1.69 9.07
CA PHE A 73 -1.92 2.95 8.46
C PHE A 73 -0.97 3.37 7.32
N ILE A 74 0.35 3.23 7.50
CA ILE A 74 1.33 3.50 6.45
C ILE A 74 1.14 2.54 5.27
N SER A 75 0.90 1.25 5.52
CA SER A 75 0.58 0.27 4.46
C SER A 75 -0.69 0.65 3.69
N THR A 76 -1.72 1.14 4.39
CA THR A 76 -2.95 1.66 3.77
C THR A 76 -2.63 2.84 2.85
N ALA A 77 -1.89 3.84 3.34
CA ALA A 77 -1.53 5.04 2.57
C ALA A 77 -0.69 4.68 1.33
N CYS A 78 0.28 3.79 1.48
CA CYS A 78 1.13 3.33 0.39
C CYS A 78 0.31 2.63 -0.71
N THR A 79 -0.61 1.76 -0.33
CA THR A 79 -1.49 1.04 -1.27
C THR A 79 -2.49 1.98 -1.95
N LEU A 80 -3.00 3.00 -1.23
CA LEU A 80 -3.84 4.06 -1.82
C LEU A 80 -3.11 4.85 -2.89
N VAL A 81 -1.84 5.19 -2.67
CA VAL A 81 -1.00 5.86 -3.68
C VAL A 81 -0.89 4.98 -4.93
N VAL A 82 -0.65 3.68 -4.79
CA VAL A 82 -0.61 2.76 -5.95
C VAL A 82 -1.92 2.79 -6.74
N VAL A 83 -3.07 2.72 -6.05
CA VAL A 83 -4.39 2.80 -6.70
C VAL A 83 -4.58 4.14 -7.43
N GLN A 84 -4.18 5.25 -6.83
CA GLN A 84 -4.29 6.58 -7.46
C GLN A 84 -3.39 6.72 -8.68
N VAL A 85 -2.15 6.25 -8.61
CA VAL A 85 -1.21 6.25 -9.73
C VAL A 85 -1.72 5.33 -10.85
N MET A 86 -2.33 4.19 -10.51
CA MET A 86 -2.97 3.31 -11.48
C MET A 86 -4.10 4.03 -12.23
N MET A 87 -5.03 4.67 -11.53
CA MET A 87 -6.12 5.42 -12.15
C MET A 87 -5.58 6.56 -13.04
N SER A 88 -4.55 7.28 -12.56
CA SER A 88 -3.90 8.35 -13.31
C SER A 88 -3.23 7.85 -14.58
N SER A 89 -2.58 6.68 -14.53
CA SER A 89 -1.95 6.08 -15.72
C SER A 89 -3.00 5.64 -16.75
N VAL A 90 -4.13 5.08 -16.32
CA VAL A 90 -5.25 4.72 -17.20
C VAL A 90 -5.85 5.96 -17.86
N ASP A 91 -6.06 7.03 -17.11
CA ASP A 91 -6.59 8.29 -17.66
C ASP A 91 -5.61 8.95 -18.63
N HIS A 92 -4.31 8.87 -18.35
CA HIS A 92 -3.27 9.33 -19.27
C HIS A 92 -3.27 8.50 -20.56
N MET A 93 -3.31 7.17 -20.46
CA MET A 93 -3.38 6.28 -21.62
C MET A 93 -4.60 6.58 -22.51
N LYS A 94 -5.78 6.76 -21.90
CA LYS A 94 -7.02 7.08 -22.64
C LYS A 94 -6.94 8.41 -23.40
N LYS A 95 -6.24 9.41 -22.87
CA LYS A 95 -6.14 10.74 -23.48
C LYS A 95 -5.06 10.83 -24.55
N ASN A 96 -3.91 10.18 -24.32
CA ASN A 96 -2.70 10.39 -25.12
C ASN A 96 -2.40 9.24 -26.09
N MET A 97 -2.90 8.02 -25.84
CA MET A 97 -2.61 6.84 -26.67
C MET A 97 -3.84 6.34 -27.43
N LYS A 98 -4.19 7.04 -28.51
CA LYS A 98 -5.28 6.63 -29.42
C LYS A 98 -5.03 5.30 -30.13
N PHE A 99 -3.77 4.91 -30.27
CA PHE A 99 -3.37 3.61 -30.85
C PHE A 99 -3.77 2.43 -29.96
N VAL A 100 -3.66 2.60 -28.64
CA VAL A 100 -4.01 1.57 -27.63
C VAL A 100 -5.47 1.70 -27.21
N TYR A 101 -5.99 2.92 -27.08
CA TYR A 101 -7.38 3.23 -26.74
C TYR A 101 -8.07 3.95 -27.89
N PRO A 102 -8.70 3.23 -28.85
CA PRO A 102 -9.50 3.88 -29.88
C PRO A 102 -10.69 4.62 -29.27
N ASP A 103 -11.15 5.68 -29.95
CA ASP A 103 -12.32 6.46 -29.54
C ASP A 103 -13.54 5.51 -29.40
N ARG A 104 -13.98 5.24 -28.16
CA ARG A 104 -15.03 4.27 -27.71
C ARG A 104 -14.54 2.94 -27.09
N ALA A 105 -13.25 2.78 -26.79
CA ALA A 105 -12.79 1.61 -26.04
C ALA A 105 -13.27 1.62 -24.58
N TYR A 106 -13.93 0.53 -24.16
CA TYR A 106 -14.30 0.31 -22.75
C TYR A 106 -13.16 -0.39 -22.02
N HIS A 107 -12.67 0.21 -20.94
CA HIS A 107 -11.69 -0.41 -20.06
C HIS A 107 -12.41 -1.06 -18.87
N TYR A 108 -12.19 -2.35 -18.68
CA TYR A 108 -12.66 -3.07 -17.51
C TYR A 108 -11.52 -3.24 -16.50
N PHE A 109 -11.79 -2.94 -15.23
CA PHE A 109 -10.88 -3.27 -14.14
C PHE A 109 -11.09 -4.73 -13.73
N HIS A 110 -10.01 -5.51 -13.74
CA HIS A 110 -10.05 -6.91 -13.34
C HIS A 110 -9.84 -7.09 -11.83
N ILE A 111 -9.86 -8.34 -11.37
CA ILE A 111 -9.81 -8.77 -9.96
C ILE A 111 -8.70 -8.07 -9.17
N SER A 112 -7.52 -7.84 -9.77
CA SER A 112 -6.38 -7.19 -9.09
C SER A 112 -6.70 -5.79 -8.55
N TYR A 113 -7.56 -5.03 -9.23
CA TYR A 113 -7.97 -3.69 -8.79
C TYR A 113 -8.88 -3.77 -7.56
N PHE A 114 -9.86 -4.68 -7.57
CA PHE A 114 -10.73 -4.92 -6.43
C PHE A 114 -9.94 -5.48 -5.23
N LEU A 115 -8.95 -6.34 -5.49
CA LEU A 115 -8.05 -6.85 -4.47
C LEU A 115 -7.22 -5.72 -3.82
N ALA A 116 -6.73 -4.75 -4.61
CA ALA A 116 -6.00 -3.60 -4.07
C ALA A 116 -6.89 -2.77 -3.12
N TRP A 117 -8.14 -2.50 -3.50
CA TRP A 117 -9.12 -1.84 -2.61
C TRP A 117 -9.43 -2.66 -1.36
N PHE A 118 -9.54 -3.98 -1.50
CA PHE A 118 -9.71 -4.87 -0.35
C PHE A 118 -8.54 -4.77 0.64
N VAL A 119 -7.29 -4.76 0.15
CA VAL A 119 -6.09 -4.58 0.98
C VAL A 119 -6.10 -3.24 1.71
N VAL A 120 -6.52 -2.16 1.03
CA VAL A 120 -6.70 -0.83 1.64
C VAL A 120 -7.71 -0.90 2.80
N LEU A 121 -8.89 -1.48 2.56
CA LEU A 121 -9.93 -1.57 3.59
C LEU A 121 -9.48 -2.40 4.78
N VAL A 122 -8.87 -3.57 4.56
CA VAL A 122 -8.40 -4.45 5.64
C VAL A 122 -7.31 -3.78 6.48
N ASN A 123 -6.31 -3.15 5.84
CA ASN A 123 -5.27 -2.43 6.59
C ASN A 123 -5.83 -1.21 7.32
N PHE A 124 -6.82 -0.51 6.74
CA PHE A 124 -7.48 0.60 7.40
C PHE A 124 -8.28 0.15 8.63
N PHE A 125 -9.06 -0.93 8.52
CA PHE A 125 -9.77 -1.50 9.66
C PHE A 125 -8.82 -2.03 10.73
N ALA A 126 -7.70 -2.64 10.35
CA ALA A 126 -6.66 -3.06 11.29
C ALA A 126 -6.07 -1.84 12.03
N ALA A 127 -5.68 -0.80 11.30
CA ALA A 127 -5.15 0.43 11.89
C ALA A 127 -6.17 1.09 12.84
N ALA A 128 -7.44 1.22 12.43
CA ALA A 128 -8.51 1.78 13.25
C ALA A 128 -8.75 0.93 14.51
N SER A 129 -8.78 -0.40 14.37
CA SER A 129 -8.95 -1.32 15.50
C SER A 129 -7.81 -1.21 16.50
N PHE A 130 -6.56 -1.27 16.03
CA PHE A 130 -5.40 -1.12 16.92
C PHE A 130 -5.33 0.27 17.56
N LEU A 131 -5.68 1.34 16.84
CA LEU A 131 -5.78 2.68 17.42
C LEU A 131 -6.84 2.73 18.53
N TRP A 132 -8.03 2.19 18.27
CA TRP A 132 -9.14 2.16 19.23
C TRP A 132 -8.76 1.37 20.49
N TYR A 133 -8.15 0.18 20.33
CA TYR A 133 -7.69 -0.66 21.43
C TYR A 133 -6.38 -0.18 22.10
N SER A 134 -5.66 0.78 21.51
CA SER A 134 -4.44 1.38 22.09
C SER A 134 -4.70 2.51 23.09
N ARG A 135 -5.98 2.87 23.31
CA ARG A 135 -6.36 3.96 24.21
C ARG A 135 -5.92 3.60 25.63
N LYS A 136 -4.94 4.35 26.14
CA LYS A 136 -4.34 4.14 27.47
C LYS A 136 -5.44 4.22 28.53
N ARG A 137 -5.75 3.10 29.18
CA ARG A 137 -6.59 3.08 30.39
C ARG A 137 -5.67 3.33 31.58
N LYS A 138 -5.94 4.39 32.34
CA LYS A 138 -5.26 4.70 33.61
C LYS A 138 -6.04 4.08 34.77
N GLY A 139 -5.34 3.57 35.79
CA GLY A 139 -5.91 3.12 37.07
C GLY A 139 -6.74 1.83 36.98
N ASP A 140 -7.79 1.72 37.82
CA ASP A 140 -8.71 0.56 38.03
C ASP A 140 -9.46 0.04 36.78
N LYS A 141 -9.13 0.51 35.57
CA LYS A 141 -9.75 0.07 34.31
C LYS A 141 -8.84 -0.81 33.46
N ALA A 142 -7.63 -1.14 33.92
CA ALA A 142 -6.78 -2.15 33.29
C ALA A 142 -7.50 -3.52 33.32
N ALA A 143 -7.39 -4.29 32.24
CA ALA A 143 -8.13 -5.55 32.14
C ALA A 143 -7.57 -6.66 33.07
N THR A 144 -6.31 -6.53 33.51
CA THR A 144 -5.62 -7.40 34.48
C THR A 144 -4.50 -6.61 35.18
N ASP A 145 -4.16 -6.98 36.42
CA ASP A 145 -3.07 -6.33 37.19
C ASP A 145 -1.70 -6.45 36.51
N GLU A 146 -1.43 -7.54 35.78
CA GLU A 146 -0.20 -7.67 34.98
C GLU A 146 -0.11 -6.63 33.86
N LEU A 147 -1.24 -6.25 33.25
CA LEU A 147 -1.27 -5.18 32.24
C LEU A 147 -1.03 -3.81 32.86
N ALA A 148 -1.51 -3.59 34.10
CA ALA A 148 -1.26 -2.37 34.83
C ALA A 148 0.22 -2.24 35.23
N MET A 149 0.84 -3.32 35.70
CA MET A 149 2.29 -3.37 36.00
C MET A 149 3.17 -3.24 34.73
N ALA A 150 2.77 -3.83 33.61
CA ALA A 150 3.55 -3.73 32.36
C ALA A 150 3.50 -2.32 31.71
N ASP A 151 2.51 -1.50 32.07
CA ASP A 151 2.35 -0.10 31.65
C ASP A 151 2.95 0.90 32.65
N GLU A 152 3.46 0.39 33.78
CA GLU A 152 4.17 1.19 34.77
C GLU A 152 5.46 1.74 34.14
N PRO A 153 5.82 3.00 34.39
CA PRO A 153 7.03 3.56 33.83
C PRO A 153 8.22 2.71 34.32
N THR A 154 8.94 2.09 33.38
CA THR A 154 10.27 1.55 33.66
C THR A 154 11.12 2.71 34.12
N ILE A 155 11.35 2.81 35.42
CA ILE A 155 12.27 3.76 36.04
C ILE A 155 13.68 3.31 35.60
N ILE A 156 14.10 3.79 34.43
CA ILE A 156 15.50 3.80 34.05
C ILE A 156 16.13 4.79 35.02
N GLY A 157 16.92 4.26 35.94
CA GLY A 157 17.41 4.97 37.11
C GLY A 157 17.99 6.35 36.81
N ARG A 158 17.89 7.22 37.82
CA ARG A 158 18.81 8.33 37.97
C ARG A 158 20.22 7.80 38.18
#